data_AF-A0A380N113-F1
#
_entry.id   AF-A0A380N113-F1
#
_cell.length_a   1.000
_cell.length_b   1.000
_cell.length_c   1.000
_cell.angle_alpha   90.00
_cell.angle_beta   90.00
_cell.angle_gamma   90.00
#
_symmetry.space_group_name_H-M   'P 1'
#
loop_
_entity.id
_entity.type
_entity.pdbx_description
1 polymer ?
#
loop_
_entity_poly.entity_id
_entity_poly.type
_entity_poly.pdbx_seq_one_letter_code
_entity_poly.pdbx_strand_id
1 'polypeptide(L)'
;MSDKPKEYDEEGRVIRENRSAIKREREAIRQFAEELLKLPAHQYPLLPISEQLQAALIEGKRLTGNALRRHLNYLTRLLDEHPDFDKLRYVHEHINHPYRHDSSKMRRIAQEIDRLLGNDKDIYGELLAHYADFDMQYVRQLVREAQKHLSNTDSDNSDDSAADSSPPAPKAEKYRRRLQKYLQGLSLNYDDSET
;
A
#
# COMPACT_ATOMS: atom_id res chain seq x y z
N MET A 1 -12.49 -18.10 34.49
CA MET A 1 -13.00 -18.74 33.26
C MET A 1 -14.42 -18.25 33.07
N SER A 2 -14.66 -17.26 32.21
CA SER A 2 -16.04 -16.85 31.88
C SER A 2 -16.64 -17.86 30.91
N ASP A 3 -17.44 -18.78 31.43
CA ASP A 3 -18.27 -19.65 30.61
C ASP A 3 -19.54 -18.86 30.26
N LYS A 4 -19.55 -18.24 29.08
CA LYS A 4 -20.77 -17.61 28.55
C LYS A 4 -21.82 -18.70 28.28
N PRO A 5 -23.11 -18.46 28.57
CA PRO A 5 -24.17 -19.42 28.30
C PRO A 5 -24.20 -19.78 26.80
N LYS A 6 -24.36 -21.06 26.49
CA LYS A 6 -24.50 -21.54 25.11
C LYS A 6 -25.87 -21.12 24.59
N GLU A 7 -25.91 -20.39 23.49
CA GLU A 7 -27.14 -20.13 22.75
C GLU A 7 -27.44 -21.32 21.82
N TYR A 8 -28.72 -21.62 21.65
CA TYR A 8 -29.20 -22.75 20.87
C TYR A 8 -30.15 -22.25 19.78
N ASP A 9 -30.08 -22.82 18.59
CA ASP A 9 -31.03 -22.52 17.51
C ASP A 9 -32.39 -23.20 17.76
N GLU A 10 -33.37 -22.93 16.89
CA GLU A 10 -34.73 -23.49 16.97
C GLU A 10 -34.76 -25.03 16.90
N GLU A 11 -33.67 -25.66 16.44
CA GLU A 11 -33.49 -27.11 16.36
C GLU A 11 -32.67 -27.67 17.54
N GLY A 12 -32.37 -26.86 18.56
CA GLY A 12 -31.63 -27.28 19.75
C GLY A 12 -30.15 -27.54 19.52
N ARG A 13 -29.57 -27.05 18.41
CA ARG A 13 -28.12 -27.11 18.17
C ARG A 13 -27.44 -25.92 18.81
N VAL A 14 -26.26 -26.14 19.39
CA VAL A 14 -25.44 -25.06 19.94
C VAL A 14 -25.03 -24.12 18.80
N ILE A 15 -25.44 -22.85 18.89
CA ILE A 15 -24.94 -21.77 18.04
C ILE A 15 -23.47 -21.58 18.42
N ARG A 16 -22.58 -22.21 17.66
CA ARG A 16 -21.15 -21.99 17.81
C ARG A 16 -20.85 -20.61 17.23
N GLU A 17 -20.94 -19.59 18.08
CA GLU A 17 -20.41 -18.25 17.82
C GLU A 17 -19.05 -18.43 17.13
N ASN A 18 -18.89 -17.91 15.91
CA ASN A 18 -17.72 -18.16 15.08
C ASN A 18 -16.51 -17.42 15.68
N ARG A 19 -15.99 -17.94 16.80
CA ARG A 19 -14.88 -17.39 17.58
C ARG A 19 -13.63 -17.19 16.73
N SER A 20 -13.54 -17.86 15.58
CA SER A 20 -12.48 -17.64 14.60
C SER A 20 -12.70 -16.37 13.77
N ALA A 21 -13.93 -16.09 13.33
CA ALA A 21 -14.26 -14.88 12.58
C ALA A 21 -14.07 -13.61 13.43
N ILE A 22 -14.62 -13.57 14.65
CA ILE A 22 -14.48 -12.44 15.59
C ILE A 22 -13.00 -12.13 15.88
N LYS A 23 -12.17 -13.18 16.02
CA LYS A 23 -10.73 -13.01 16.21
C LYS A 23 -10.04 -12.43 14.98
N ARG A 24 -10.41 -12.85 13.76
CA ARG A 24 -9.84 -12.31 12.52
C ARG A 24 -10.19 -10.85 12.31
N GLU A 25 -11.45 -10.48 12.58
CA GLU A 25 -11.93 -9.10 12.47
C GLU A 25 -11.20 -8.17 13.43
N ARG A 26 -11.12 -8.55 14.71
CA ARG A 26 -10.38 -7.78 15.71
C ARG A 26 -8.88 -7.67 15.38
N GLU A 27 -8.27 -8.72 14.82
CA GLU A 27 -6.88 -8.66 14.36
C GLU A 27 -6.72 -7.70 13.17
N ALA A 28 -7.69 -7.64 12.25
CA ALA A 28 -7.67 -6.68 11.15
C ALA A 28 -7.78 -5.22 11.66
N ILE A 29 -8.60 -4.95 12.67
CA ILE A 29 -8.68 -3.62 13.31
C ILE A 29 -7.35 -3.28 13.99
N ARG A 30 -6.75 -4.27 14.67
CA ARG A 30 -5.46 -4.12 15.32
C ARG A 30 -4.34 -3.75 14.34
N GLN A 31 -4.26 -4.45 13.21
CA GLN A 31 -3.30 -4.15 12.15
C GLN A 31 -3.51 -2.74 11.59
N PHE A 32 -4.76 -2.33 11.39
CA PHE A 32 -5.08 -0.97 10.97
C PHE A 32 -4.62 0.08 11.99
N ALA A 33 -4.76 -0.18 13.30
CA ALA A 33 -4.23 0.70 14.34
C ALA A 33 -2.70 0.86 14.26
N GLU A 34 -1.97 -0.21 13.94
CA GLU A 34 -0.52 -0.16 13.71
C GLU A 34 -0.15 0.65 12.46
N GLU A 35 -0.95 0.56 11.39
CA GLU A 35 -0.78 1.37 10.18
C GLU A 35 -0.99 2.85 10.47
N LEU A 36 -2.05 3.21 11.20
CA LEU A 36 -2.32 4.60 11.59
C LEU A 36 -1.17 5.20 12.42
N LEU A 37 -0.51 4.42 13.29
CA LEU A 37 0.64 4.90 14.06
C LEU A 37 1.88 5.23 13.21
N LYS A 38 2.00 4.63 12.02
CA LYS A 38 3.11 4.90 11.08
C LYS A 38 2.91 6.19 10.29
N LEU A 39 1.68 6.71 10.20
CA LEU A 39 1.39 7.95 9.48
C LEU A 39 2.02 9.15 10.16
N PRO A 40 2.50 10.16 9.44
CA PRO A 40 2.93 11.42 10.03
C PRO A 40 1.76 12.16 10.69
N ALA A 41 2.03 12.89 11.78
CA ALA A 41 0.98 13.44 12.65
C ALA A 41 0.10 14.50 11.96
N HIS A 42 0.62 15.17 10.94
CA HIS A 42 -0.12 16.16 10.14
C HIS A 42 -1.22 15.54 9.27
N GLN A 43 -1.24 14.22 9.08
CA GLN A 43 -2.27 13.54 8.30
C GLN A 43 -3.50 13.13 9.14
N TYR A 44 -3.39 13.06 10.46
CA TYR A 44 -4.52 12.69 11.32
C TYR A 44 -5.74 13.61 11.22
N PRO A 45 -5.59 14.95 11.10
CA PRO A 45 -6.74 15.85 10.88
C PRO A 45 -7.49 15.60 9.56
N LEU A 46 -6.89 14.91 8.59
CA LEU A 46 -7.52 14.61 7.30
C LEU A 46 -8.42 13.37 7.38
N LEU A 47 -8.28 12.56 8.44
CA LEU A 47 -9.08 11.35 8.65
C LEU A 47 -10.40 11.70 9.36
N PRO A 48 -11.51 11.01 9.04
CA PRO A 48 -12.78 11.18 9.73
C PRO A 48 -12.72 10.46 11.09
N ILE A 49 -11.90 10.94 12.01
CA ILE A 49 -11.70 10.39 13.36
C ILE A 49 -12.11 11.39 14.43
N SER A 50 -12.48 10.88 15.61
CA SER A 50 -12.74 11.73 16.77
C SER A 50 -11.46 12.36 17.31
N GLU A 51 -11.59 13.51 17.98
CA GLU A 51 -10.46 14.18 18.66
C GLU A 51 -9.77 13.25 19.67
N GLN A 52 -10.54 12.40 20.35
CA GLN A 52 -10.02 11.40 21.27
C GLN A 52 -9.10 10.39 20.57
N LEU A 53 -9.53 9.86 19.42
CA LEU A 53 -8.74 8.91 18.65
C LEU A 53 -7.48 9.58 18.08
N GLN A 54 -7.60 10.82 17.61
CA GLN A 54 -6.46 11.61 17.16
C GLN A 54 -5.43 11.83 18.27
N ALA A 55 -5.86 12.24 19.46
CA ALA A 55 -4.99 12.44 20.62
C ALA A 55 -4.30 11.12 21.02
N ALA A 56 -5.04 10.01 21.01
CA ALA A 56 -4.50 8.68 21.28
C ALA A 56 -3.44 8.27 20.25
N LEU A 57 -3.62 8.58 18.97
CA LEU A 57 -2.62 8.30 17.93
C LEU A 57 -1.34 9.11 18.13
N ILE A 58 -1.46 10.39 18.47
CA ILE A 58 -0.32 11.26 18.77
C ILE A 58 0.44 10.74 19.99
N GLU A 59 -0.27 10.33 21.04
CA GLU A 59 0.33 9.71 22.23
C GLU A 59 1.03 8.38 21.91
N GLY A 60 0.43 7.54 21.06
CA GLY A 60 0.99 6.24 20.73
C GLY A 60 2.39 6.31 20.12
N LYS A 61 2.72 7.40 19.40
CA LYS A 61 4.03 7.60 18.78
C LYS A 61 5.20 7.72 19.74
N ARG A 62 4.96 8.23 20.96
CA ARG A 62 6.00 8.37 21.99
C ARG A 62 6.19 7.10 22.82
N LEU A 63 5.30 6.13 22.69
CA LEU A 63 5.32 4.89 23.47
C LEU A 63 6.17 3.82 22.81
N THR A 64 6.81 2.98 23.63
CA THR A 64 7.64 1.87 23.16
C THR A 64 7.40 0.62 24.01
N GLY A 65 7.85 -0.54 23.50
CA GLY A 65 7.81 -1.81 24.23
C GLY A 65 6.40 -2.22 24.73
N ASN A 66 6.30 -2.55 26.02
CA ASN A 66 5.05 -2.99 26.63
C ASN A 66 3.99 -1.88 26.74
N ALA A 67 4.41 -0.62 26.88
CA ALA A 67 3.48 0.51 26.91
C ALA A 67 2.79 0.66 25.56
N LEU A 68 3.55 0.57 24.46
CA LEU A 68 2.99 0.58 23.11
C LEU A 68 2.01 -0.58 22.88
N ARG A 69 2.36 -1.80 23.29
CA ARG A 69 1.45 -2.96 23.15
C ARG A 69 0.10 -2.76 23.85
N ARG A 70 0.12 -2.19 25.06
CA ARG A 70 -1.11 -1.87 25.81
C ARG A 70 -1.90 -0.77 25.13
N HIS A 71 -1.22 0.27 24.66
CA HIS A 71 -1.83 1.39 23.96
C HIS A 71 -2.47 0.98 22.63
N LEU A 72 -1.84 0.03 21.94
CA LEU A 72 -2.35 -0.53 20.70
C LEU A 72 -3.67 -1.30 20.93
N ASN A 73 -3.79 -2.04 22.04
CA ASN A 73 -5.08 -2.64 22.43
C ASN A 73 -6.15 -1.57 22.71
N TYR A 74 -5.76 -0.44 23.30
CA TYR A 74 -6.65 0.70 23.54
C TYR A 74 -7.10 1.35 22.22
N LEU A 75 -6.17 1.63 21.29
CA LEU A 75 -6.49 2.13 19.95
C LEU A 75 -7.38 1.16 19.16
N THR A 76 -7.10 -0.15 19.25
CA THR A 76 -7.93 -1.19 18.61
C THR A 76 -9.36 -1.11 19.12
N ARG A 77 -9.55 -0.94 20.43
CA ARG A 77 -10.89 -0.77 21.02
C ARG A 77 -11.57 0.52 20.56
N LEU A 78 -10.85 1.65 20.52
CA LEU A 78 -11.41 2.91 20.02
C LEU A 78 -11.85 2.83 18.56
N LEU A 79 -11.12 2.07 17.73
CA LEU A 79 -11.46 1.83 16.33
C LEU A 79 -12.66 0.87 16.18
N ASP A 80 -12.76 -0.15 17.04
CA ASP A 80 -13.89 -1.10 17.11
C ASP A 80 -15.19 -0.37 17.52
N GLU A 81 -15.08 0.65 18.38
CA GLU A 81 -16.20 1.51 18.80
C GLU A 81 -16.53 2.63 17.77
N HIS A 82 -15.74 2.79 16.71
CA HIS A 82 -15.95 3.84 15.73
C HIS A 82 -17.16 3.53 14.83
N PRO A 83 -18.12 4.46 14.69
CA PRO A 83 -19.39 4.18 13.99
C PRO A 83 -19.21 3.82 12.51
N ASP A 84 -18.23 4.44 11.83
CA ASP A 84 -17.98 4.23 10.40
C ASP A 84 -16.53 3.76 10.14
N PHE A 85 -16.15 2.59 10.68
CA PHE A 85 -14.80 2.04 10.49
C PHE A 85 -14.42 1.84 9.02
N ASP A 86 -15.36 1.38 8.18
CA ASP A 86 -15.12 1.15 6.75
C ASP A 86 -14.83 2.46 6.00
N LYS A 87 -15.54 3.53 6.34
CA LYS A 87 -15.30 4.87 5.78
C LYS A 87 -13.92 5.38 6.17
N LEU A 88 -13.53 5.18 7.43
CA LEU A 88 -12.21 5.54 7.91
C LEU A 88 -11.10 4.79 7.14
N ARG A 89 -11.28 3.47 6.92
CA ARG A 89 -10.36 2.68 6.09
C ARG A 89 -10.25 3.20 4.66
N TYR A 90 -11.39 3.49 4.04
CA TYR A 90 -11.43 4.00 2.67
C TYR A 90 -10.71 5.34 2.52
N VAL A 91 -10.98 6.29 3.43
CA VAL A 91 -10.32 7.62 3.43
C VAL A 91 -8.82 7.47 3.70
N HIS A 92 -8.45 6.61 4.65
CA HIS A 92 -7.05 6.29 4.91
C HIS A 92 -6.32 5.76 3.66
N GLU A 93 -6.95 4.86 2.91
CA GLU A 93 -6.38 4.30 1.69
C GLU A 93 -6.25 5.35 0.59
N HIS A 94 -7.23 6.25 0.45
CA HIS A 94 -7.16 7.37 -0.50
C HIS A 94 -6.04 8.36 -0.19
N ILE A 95 -5.84 8.69 1.09
CA ILE A 95 -4.79 9.64 1.50
C ILE A 95 -3.40 9.04 1.32
N ASN A 96 -3.21 7.76 1.64
CA ASN A 96 -1.89 7.11 1.60
C ASN A 96 -1.53 6.47 0.26
N HIS A 97 -2.55 6.08 -0.50
CA HIS A 97 -2.40 5.38 -1.76
C HIS A 97 -3.35 5.95 -2.83
N PRO A 98 -3.24 7.26 -3.15
CA PRO A 98 -4.12 7.90 -4.13
C PRO A 98 -4.09 7.23 -5.52
N TYR A 99 -3.01 6.50 -5.82
CA TYR A 99 -2.82 5.77 -7.07
C TYR A 99 -3.33 4.32 -7.08
N ARG A 100 -3.72 3.73 -5.92
CA ARG A 100 -4.18 2.32 -5.86
C ARG A 100 -5.61 2.12 -6.36
N HIS A 101 -6.46 3.13 -6.27
CA HIS A 101 -7.88 3.01 -6.62
C HIS A 101 -8.21 3.47 -8.04
N ASP A 102 -7.28 4.12 -8.72
CA ASP A 102 -7.48 4.64 -10.06
C ASP A 102 -6.83 3.70 -11.08
N SER A 103 -7.64 2.80 -11.64
CA SER A 103 -7.18 1.80 -12.62
C SER A 103 -6.58 2.43 -13.87
N SER A 104 -7.03 3.64 -14.25
CA SER A 104 -6.47 4.40 -15.36
C SER A 104 -5.06 4.86 -15.04
N LYS A 105 -4.84 5.45 -13.85
CA LYS A 105 -3.51 5.86 -13.40
C LYS A 105 -2.56 4.67 -13.25
N MET A 106 -3.03 3.53 -12.73
CA MET A 106 -2.22 2.32 -12.65
C MET A 106 -1.75 1.83 -14.02
N ARG A 107 -2.67 1.81 -15.01
CA ARG A 107 -2.35 1.40 -16.38
C ARG A 107 -1.37 2.38 -17.04
N ARG A 108 -1.57 3.68 -16.82
CA ARG A 108 -0.66 4.72 -17.29
C ARG A 108 0.75 4.55 -16.73
N ILE A 109 0.89 4.41 -15.40
CA ILE A 109 2.19 4.17 -14.76
C ILE A 109 2.85 2.91 -15.32
N ALA A 110 2.08 1.84 -15.55
CA ALA A 110 2.61 0.62 -16.15
C ALA A 110 3.17 0.87 -17.57
N GLN A 111 2.46 1.63 -18.41
CA GLN A 111 2.92 2.01 -19.75
C GLN A 111 4.17 2.87 -19.71
N GLU A 112 4.24 3.86 -18.81
CA GLU A 112 5.42 4.71 -18.63
C GLU A 112 6.66 3.90 -18.21
N ILE A 113 6.48 2.91 -17.32
CA ILE A 113 7.57 2.01 -16.93
C ILE A 113 8.02 1.12 -18.08
N ASP A 114 7.08 0.59 -18.87
CA ASP A 114 7.40 -0.25 -20.01
C ASP A 114 8.19 0.55 -21.06
N ARG A 115 7.84 1.84 -21.28
CA ARG A 115 8.61 2.77 -22.13
C ARG A 115 10.00 3.09 -21.56
N LEU A 116 10.12 3.32 -20.25
CA LEU A 116 11.41 3.53 -19.57
C LEU A 116 12.36 2.34 -19.76
N LEU A 117 11.86 1.12 -19.55
CA LEU A 117 12.64 -0.10 -19.72
C LEU A 117 12.95 -0.38 -21.19
N GLY A 118 12.04 0.01 -22.10
CA GLY A 118 12.22 0.00 -23.56
C GLY A 118 13.22 1.03 -24.09
N ASN A 119 13.85 1.83 -23.23
CA ASN A 119 14.86 2.83 -23.59
C ASN A 119 14.34 3.97 -24.49
N ASP A 120 13.05 4.28 -24.37
CA ASP A 120 12.47 5.48 -24.98
C ASP A 120 13.17 6.74 -24.44
N LYS A 121 13.56 7.65 -25.32
CA LYS A 121 14.28 8.87 -24.94
C LYS A 121 13.34 10.00 -24.52
N ASP A 122 12.12 9.99 -25.05
CA ASP A 122 11.18 11.10 -24.89
C ASP A 122 10.39 10.99 -23.58
N ILE A 123 10.26 9.77 -23.04
CA ILE A 123 9.54 9.49 -21.78
C ILE A 123 10.08 10.28 -20.58
N TYR A 124 11.38 10.59 -20.53
CA TYR A 124 11.94 11.36 -19.41
C TYR A 124 11.44 12.80 -19.39
N GLY A 125 11.25 13.41 -20.56
CA GLY A 125 10.69 14.77 -20.67
C GLY A 125 9.22 14.79 -20.28
N GLU A 126 8.46 13.79 -20.73
CA GLU A 126 7.06 13.62 -20.35
C GLU A 126 6.93 13.44 -18.84
N LEU A 127 7.68 12.52 -18.21
CA LEU A 127 7.62 12.28 -16.78
C LEU A 127 7.98 13.51 -15.94
N LEU A 128 8.95 14.31 -16.40
CA LEU A 128 9.33 15.56 -15.73
C LEU A 128 8.19 16.60 -15.80
N ALA A 129 7.45 16.66 -16.90
CA ALA A 129 6.28 17.53 -17.02
C ALA A 129 5.10 17.01 -16.17
N HIS A 130 4.93 15.69 -16.07
CA HIS A 130 3.79 15.08 -15.41
C HIS A 130 3.91 14.94 -13.90
N TYR A 131 5.11 14.76 -13.35
CA TYR A 131 5.31 14.51 -11.92
C TYR A 131 6.08 15.66 -11.25
N ALA A 132 5.51 16.18 -10.17
CA ALA A 132 6.19 17.06 -9.23
C ALA A 132 7.30 16.27 -8.53
N ASP A 133 8.44 16.92 -8.27
CA ASP A 133 9.59 16.32 -7.58
C ASP A 133 10.19 15.07 -8.26
N PHE A 134 9.97 14.93 -9.58
CA PHE A 134 10.55 13.84 -10.36
C PHE A 134 12.09 13.96 -10.43
N ASP A 135 12.78 12.94 -9.92
CA ASP A 135 14.22 12.81 -9.98
C ASP A 135 14.63 11.97 -11.20
N MET A 136 14.97 12.67 -12.27
CA MET A 136 15.45 12.06 -13.50
C MET A 136 16.72 11.22 -13.29
N GLN A 137 17.63 11.62 -12.39
CA GLN A 137 18.88 10.90 -12.17
C GLN A 137 18.62 9.56 -11.48
N TYR A 138 17.74 9.54 -10.48
CA TYR A 138 17.34 8.33 -9.79
C TYR A 138 16.69 7.31 -10.75
N VAL A 139 15.75 7.77 -11.59
CA VAL A 139 15.09 6.88 -12.57
C VAL A 139 16.07 6.35 -13.61
N ARG A 140 16.97 7.19 -14.14
CA ARG A 140 18.03 6.74 -15.06
C ARG A 140 18.94 5.68 -14.43
N GLN A 141 19.28 5.84 -13.15
CA GLN A 141 20.06 4.84 -12.43
C GLN A 141 19.31 3.50 -12.37
N LEU A 142 18.02 3.51 -12.01
CA LEU A 142 17.20 2.30 -11.94
C LEU A 142 17.07 1.60 -13.30
N VAL A 143 16.85 2.35 -14.38
CA VAL A 143 16.77 1.82 -15.74
C VAL A 143 18.10 1.20 -16.18
N ARG A 144 19.23 1.88 -15.92
CA ARG A 144 20.56 1.36 -16.24
C ARG A 144 20.88 0.08 -15.47
N GLU A 145 20.52 0.03 -14.18
CA GLU A 145 20.65 -1.18 -13.38
C GLU A 145 19.81 -2.32 -13.97
N ALA A 146 18.55 -2.06 -14.31
CA ALA A 146 17.66 -3.04 -14.93
C ALA A 146 18.24 -3.61 -16.24
N GLN A 147 18.76 -2.75 -17.12
CA GLN A 147 19.37 -3.14 -18.39
C GLN A 147 20.63 -3.99 -18.22
N LYS A 148 21.52 -3.59 -17.30
CA LYS A 148 22.72 -4.37 -16.96
C LYS A 148 22.37 -5.78 -16.47
N HIS A 149 21.25 -5.92 -15.76
CA HIS A 149 20.79 -7.21 -15.29
C HIS A 149 20.16 -8.05 -16.39
N LEU A 150 19.47 -7.44 -17.35
CA LEU A 150 18.93 -8.14 -18.51
C LEU A 150 20.08 -8.69 -19.36
N SER A 151 21.06 -7.84 -19.72
CA SER A 151 22.23 -8.25 -20.51
C SER A 151 23.07 -9.34 -19.85
N ASN A 152 23.21 -9.30 -18.52
CA ASN A 152 23.97 -10.30 -17.78
C ASN A 152 23.23 -11.64 -17.64
N THR A 153 21.89 -11.64 -17.75
CA THR A 153 21.10 -12.88 -17.74
C THR A 153 21.16 -13.57 -19.10
N ASP A 154 21.22 -12.80 -20.18
CA ASP A 154 21.37 -13.32 -21.55
C ASP A 154 22.75 -13.96 -21.79
N SER A 155 23.79 -13.53 -21.06
CA SER A 155 25.14 -14.13 -21.14
C SER A 155 25.34 -15.42 -20.34
N ASP A 156 24.41 -15.79 -19.46
CA ASP A 156 24.46 -17.03 -18.65
C ASP A 156 23.62 -18.18 -19.28
N ASN A 157 22.77 -17.87 -20.27
CA ASN A 157 21.94 -18.84 -21.00
C ASN A 157 22.37 -18.93 -22.47
N SER A 158 23.58 -19.41 -22.72
CA SER A 158 23.98 -19.90 -24.04
C SER A 158 23.81 -21.42 -24.10
N ASP A 159 22.56 -21.89 -24.10
CA ASP A 159 22.20 -23.12 -24.81
C ASP A 159 20.69 -23.10 -25.13
N ASP A 160 20.43 -23.38 -26.40
CA ASP A 160 19.16 -23.67 -27.06
C ASP A 160 18.12 -22.60 -27.42
N SER A 161 17.63 -22.82 -28.64
CA SER A 161 16.69 -22.04 -29.46
C SER A 161 15.27 -22.01 -28.90
N ALA A 162 14.59 -20.85 -28.97
CA ALA A 162 13.28 -20.68 -29.62
C ALA A 162 12.70 -19.29 -29.35
N ALA A 163 12.11 -18.70 -30.39
CA ALA A 163 11.24 -17.55 -30.27
C ALA A 163 9.96 -17.94 -29.50
N ASP A 164 9.77 -17.42 -28.29
CA ASP A 164 8.46 -17.25 -27.68
C ASP A 164 8.52 -16.19 -26.57
N SER A 165 7.38 -15.55 -26.36
CA SER A 165 6.97 -14.53 -25.39
C SER A 165 7.30 -14.85 -23.91
N SER A 166 8.58 -15.05 -23.60
CA SER A 166 9.05 -15.37 -22.25
C SER A 166 8.83 -14.18 -21.31
N PRO A 167 8.17 -14.38 -20.14
CA PRO A 167 8.00 -13.31 -19.16
C PRO A 167 9.35 -12.68 -18.81
N PRO A 168 9.43 -11.34 -18.65
CA PRO A 168 10.71 -10.69 -18.34
C PRO A 168 11.33 -11.36 -17.12
N ALA A 169 12.64 -11.64 -17.20
CA ALA A 169 13.38 -12.39 -16.18
C ALA A 169 13.04 -11.91 -14.74
N PRO A 170 12.99 -12.81 -13.75
CA PRO A 170 12.49 -12.51 -12.39
C PRO A 170 13.22 -11.36 -11.67
N LYS A 171 14.42 -11.01 -12.12
CA LYS A 171 15.21 -9.88 -11.60
C LYS A 171 14.84 -8.53 -12.24
N ALA A 172 14.37 -8.50 -13.49
CA ALA A 172 13.84 -7.29 -14.13
C ALA A 172 12.57 -6.81 -13.42
N GLU A 173 11.75 -7.76 -12.94
CA GLU A 173 10.55 -7.51 -12.13
C GLU A 173 10.84 -6.71 -10.84
N LYS A 174 12.03 -6.89 -10.24
CA LYS A 174 12.46 -6.12 -9.06
C LYS A 174 12.60 -4.63 -9.39
N TYR A 175 13.21 -4.29 -10.52
CA TYR A 175 13.41 -2.91 -10.95
C TYR A 175 12.09 -2.27 -11.39
N ARG A 176 11.24 -3.04 -12.09
CA ARG A 176 9.87 -2.65 -12.42
C ARG A 176 9.07 -2.27 -11.17
N ARG A 177 9.09 -3.11 -10.13
CA ARG A 177 8.40 -2.85 -8.86
C ARG A 177 8.96 -1.61 -8.14
N ARG A 178 10.27 -1.37 -8.20
CA ARG A 178 10.90 -0.17 -7.64
C ARG A 178 10.46 1.09 -8.38
N LEU A 179 10.47 1.07 -9.70
CA LEU A 179 9.99 2.18 -10.54
C LEU A 179 8.50 2.43 -10.29
N GLN A 180 7.68 1.37 -10.22
CA GLN A 180 6.26 1.46 -9.90
C GLN A 180 6.03 2.12 -8.54
N LYS A 181 6.73 1.66 -7.50
CA LYS A 181 6.62 2.26 -6.16
C LYS A 181 7.05 3.72 -6.15
N TYR A 182 8.09 4.07 -6.91
CA TYR A 182 8.60 5.44 -7.00
C TYR A 182 7.59 6.36 -7.69
N LEU A 183 7.10 6.00 -8.89
CA LEU A 183 6.12 6.81 -9.63
C LEU A 183 4.77 6.92 -8.91
N GLN A 184 4.34 5.88 -8.20
CA GLN A 184 3.17 5.94 -7.31
C GLN A 184 3.40 6.80 -6.06
N GLY A 185 4.64 7.16 -5.74
CA GLY A 185 4.96 8.00 -4.59
C GLY A 185 5.05 9.48 -4.93
N LEU A 186 5.17 9.84 -6.20
CA LEU A 186 5.27 11.22 -6.66
C LEU A 186 3.89 11.86 -6.74
N SER A 187 3.79 13.17 -6.50
CA SER A 187 2.60 13.95 -6.84
C SER A 187 2.59 14.26 -8.33
N LEU A 188 1.44 14.22 -8.97
CA LEU A 188 1.29 14.73 -10.34
C LEU A 188 1.38 16.25 -10.31
N ASN A 189 2.10 16.84 -11.27
CA ASN A 189 1.93 18.25 -11.61
C ASN A 189 0.51 18.38 -12.16
N TYR A 190 -0.37 18.95 -11.34
CA TYR A 190 -1.77 19.06 -11.65
C TYR A 190 -1.96 20.09 -12.77
N ASP A 191 -2.13 19.63 -14.01
CA ASP A 191 -2.80 20.38 -15.07
C ASP A 191 -4.09 19.60 -15.37
N ASP A 192 -5.11 19.80 -14.54
CA ASP A 192 -6.50 19.46 -14.89
C ASP A 192 -6.87 20.38 -16.06
N SER A 193 -6.48 19.97 -17.26
CA SER A 193 -6.96 20.52 -18.52
C SER A 193 -7.74 19.46 -19.28
N GLU A 194 -8.59 18.71 -18.60
CA GLU A 194 -9.71 18.04 -19.24
C GLU A 194 -10.96 18.21 -18.36
N THR A 195 -11.75 19.19 -18.80
CA THR A 195 -13.19 19.39 -18.55
C THR A 195 -14.02 18.12 -18.68
#